data_AF-A0A3E5DHG0-F1
#
_entry.id   AF-A0A3E5DHG0-F1
#
_cell.length_a   1.000
_cell.length_b   1.000
_cell.length_c   1.000
_cell.angle_alpha   90.00
_cell.angle_beta   90.00
_cell.angle_gamma   90.00
#
_symmetry.space_group_name_H-M   'P 1'
#
loop_
_entity.id
_entity.type
_entity.pdbx_description
1 polymer ?
#
loop_
_entity_poly.entity_id
_entity_poly.type
_entity_poly.pdbx_seq_one_letter_code
_entity_poly.pdbx_strand_id
1 'polypeptide(L)'
;NAFNNSKLIFMVYRESKPILLSQIPFNQYVTLKQVKGLQFDEDCISETWIHPSVDDYKYLRSYQNVAITNRRTIEIRSDCQQPFNRLIYPAVFNFGLKQAVNEVSSYLNNINFNFFQLRDDVVQNGFDTKIVESKKWLTGISINILYIIKEKYRSRGFGEEKYVDVLINQMIEEINPAIEYLSIKNKKEYFMAEWRDFLKSK
;
A
#
# COMPACT_ATOMS: atom_id res chain seq x y z
N ASN A 1 18.34 17.35 12.48
CA ASN A 1 18.20 15.90 12.75
C ASN A 1 16.88 15.64 13.46
N ALA A 2 15.77 15.64 12.73
CA ALA A 2 14.46 15.35 13.30
C ALA A 2 14.20 13.84 13.21
N PHE A 3 14.58 13.10 14.24
CA PHE A 3 14.06 11.75 14.46
C PHE A 3 12.55 11.88 14.60
N ASN A 4 11.78 11.36 13.63
CA ASN A 4 10.33 11.38 13.69
C ASN A 4 9.85 10.36 14.74
N ASN A 5 9.90 10.76 16.02
CA ASN A 5 9.61 9.93 17.19
C ASN A 5 8.10 9.62 17.38
N SER A 6 7.27 9.94 16.39
CA SER A 6 5.83 9.64 16.34
C SER A 6 5.50 8.26 15.77
N LYS A 7 6.50 7.52 15.26
CA LYS A 7 6.31 6.19 14.69
C LYS A 7 5.78 5.22 15.75
N LEU A 8 4.83 4.38 15.35
CA LEU A 8 4.17 3.42 16.23
C LEU A 8 5.02 2.17 16.40
N ILE A 9 5.25 1.76 17.65
CA ILE A 9 5.74 0.43 17.99
C ILE A 9 4.53 -0.45 18.33
N PHE A 10 4.52 -1.64 17.75
CA PHE A 10 3.46 -2.62 17.95
C PHE A 10 4.01 -4.04 18.09
N MET A 11 5.33 -4.25 17.91
CA MET A 11 5.95 -5.55 18.09
C MET A 11 7.35 -5.38 18.64
N VAL A 12 7.69 -6.20 19.63
CA VAL A 12 9.05 -6.31 20.18
C VAL A 12 9.40 -7.77 20.42
N TYR A 13 10.66 -8.05 20.71
CA TYR A 13 11.09 -9.39 21.12
C TYR A 13 11.66 -9.38 22.53
N ARG A 14 11.29 -10.39 23.32
CA ARG A 14 11.88 -10.73 24.61
C ARG A 14 12.22 -12.21 24.57
N GLU A 15 13.45 -12.57 24.94
CA GLU A 15 13.90 -13.97 24.92
C GLU A 15 13.63 -14.68 23.56
N SER A 16 13.81 -13.94 22.46
CA SER A 16 13.53 -14.39 21.08
C SER A 16 12.05 -14.67 20.76
N LYS A 17 11.12 -14.41 21.68
CA LYS A 17 9.68 -14.53 21.44
C LYS A 17 9.07 -13.19 21.01
N PRO A 18 8.21 -13.17 19.97
CA PRO A 18 7.53 -11.96 19.54
C PRO A 18 6.41 -11.61 20.54
N ILE A 19 6.33 -10.33 20.88
CA ILE A 19 5.28 -9.76 21.72
C ILE A 19 4.61 -8.65 20.93
N LEU A 20 3.32 -8.82 20.63
CA LEU A 20 2.46 -7.85 19.98
C LEU A 20 1.91 -6.87 21.02
N LEU A 21 2.06 -5.58 20.78
CA LEU A 21 1.60 -4.49 21.62
C LEU A 21 0.40 -3.81 20.96
N SER A 22 -0.37 -3.06 21.74
CA SER A 22 -1.17 -1.99 21.16
C SER A 22 -0.27 -1.00 20.42
N GLN A 23 -0.76 -0.38 19.35
CA GLN A 23 0.05 0.57 18.58
C GLN A 23 0.32 1.81 19.44
N ILE A 24 1.57 1.96 19.91
CA ILE A 24 1.97 3.04 20.82
C ILE A 24 3.03 3.91 20.13
N PRO A 25 2.91 5.24 20.10
CA PRO A 25 3.98 6.11 19.65
C PRO A 25 5.29 5.83 20.41
N PHE A 26 6.41 5.66 19.70
CA PHE A 26 7.66 5.22 20.32
C PHE A 26 8.15 6.15 21.43
N ASN A 27 7.98 7.46 21.27
CA ASN A 27 8.27 8.44 22.33
C ASN A 27 7.43 8.23 23.60
N GLN A 28 6.19 7.79 23.48
CA GLN A 28 5.34 7.47 24.62
C GLN A 28 5.74 6.11 25.21
N TYR A 29 5.96 5.11 24.36
CA TYR A 29 6.37 3.76 24.74
C TYR A 29 7.55 3.75 25.71
N VAL A 30 8.65 4.45 25.38
CA VAL A 30 9.87 4.47 26.22
C VAL A 30 9.69 5.16 27.57
N THR A 31 8.59 5.91 27.77
CA THR A 31 8.27 6.56 29.06
C THR A 31 7.38 5.70 29.96
N LEU A 32 6.79 4.62 29.42
CA LEU A 32 5.94 3.73 30.19
C LEU A 32 6.80 2.84 31.10
N LYS A 33 6.37 2.66 32.36
CA LYS A 33 7.04 1.74 33.29
C LYS A 33 6.90 0.29 32.82
N GLN A 34 5.70 -0.09 32.39
CA GLN A 34 5.36 -1.40 31.86
C GLN A 34 4.28 -1.24 30.79
N VAL A 35 4.23 -2.17 29.85
CA VAL A 35 3.18 -2.26 28.84
C VAL A 35 2.74 -3.70 28.69
N LYS A 36 1.44 -3.88 28.50
CA LYS A 36 0.82 -5.17 28.25
C LYS A 36 0.93 -5.54 26.77
N GLY A 37 1.26 -6.79 26.48
CA GLY A 37 1.33 -7.33 25.14
C GLY A 37 0.78 -8.76 25.07
N LEU A 38 0.66 -9.26 23.85
CA LEU A 38 0.30 -10.64 23.53
C LEU A 38 1.55 -11.37 23.05
N GLN A 39 1.93 -12.42 23.76
CA GLN A 39 2.98 -13.34 23.36
C GLN A 39 2.35 -14.51 22.59
N PHE A 40 2.98 -14.88 21.48
CA PHE A 40 2.62 -16.05 20.70
C PHE A 40 3.55 -17.19 21.06
N ASP A 41 3.01 -18.22 21.71
CA ASP A 41 3.65 -19.52 21.84
C ASP A 41 3.02 -20.48 20.82
N GLU A 42 3.62 -21.66 20.59
CA GLU A 42 3.31 -22.54 19.43
C GLU A 42 1.81 -22.79 19.22
N ASP A 43 1.05 -23.00 20.29
CA ASP A 43 -0.38 -23.32 20.24
C ASP A 43 -1.27 -22.35 21.03
N CYS A 44 -0.72 -21.29 21.63
CA CYS A 44 -1.50 -20.39 22.49
C CYS A 44 -1.04 -18.93 22.44
N ILE A 45 -2.01 -18.04 22.68
CA ILE A 45 -1.77 -16.61 22.83
C ILE A 45 -1.97 -16.27 24.30
N SER A 46 -0.93 -15.75 24.95
CA SER A 46 -1.00 -15.35 26.36
C SER A 46 -0.69 -13.87 26.53
N GLU A 47 -1.31 -13.23 27.51
CA GLU A 47 -0.97 -11.87 27.90
C GLU A 47 0.34 -11.83 28.70
N THR A 48 1.18 -10.85 28.45
CA THR A 48 2.45 -10.64 29.16
C THR A 48 2.69 -9.16 29.41
N TRP A 49 3.48 -8.85 30.44
CA TRP A 49 3.91 -7.49 30.76
C TRP A 49 5.40 -7.36 30.48
N ILE A 50 5.76 -6.29 29.77
CA ILE A 50 7.17 -6.00 29.46
C ILE A 50 7.54 -4.61 29.96
N HIS A 51 8.83 -4.45 30.25
CA HIS A 51 9.45 -3.14 30.43
C HIS A 51 9.92 -2.60 29.07
N PRO A 52 9.43 -1.42 28.65
CA PRO A 52 9.94 -0.72 27.48
C PRO A 52 11.42 -0.40 27.59
N SER A 53 12.14 -0.47 26.47
CA SER A 53 13.53 -0.03 26.36
C SER A 53 13.73 0.85 25.12
N VAL A 54 14.68 1.78 25.19
CA VAL A 54 15.13 2.54 24.03
C VAL A 54 15.72 1.61 22.96
N ASP A 55 16.32 0.48 23.35
CA ASP A 55 16.87 -0.52 22.42
C ASP A 55 15.80 -1.20 21.57
N ASP A 56 14.53 -1.14 21.97
CA ASP A 56 13.41 -1.63 21.17
C ASP A 56 13.18 -0.80 19.91
N TYR A 57 13.87 0.33 19.75
CA TYR A 57 13.89 1.11 18.52
C TYR A 57 14.23 0.25 17.29
N LYS A 58 15.06 -0.79 17.45
CA LYS A 58 15.39 -1.73 16.36
C LYS A 58 14.18 -2.51 15.82
N TYR A 59 13.12 -2.63 16.62
CA TYR A 59 11.85 -3.27 16.24
C TYR A 59 10.83 -2.28 15.68
N LEU A 60 11.14 -0.98 15.69
CA LEU A 60 10.27 0.05 15.13
C LEU A 60 10.15 -0.13 13.61
N ARG A 61 9.04 -0.73 13.19
CA ARG A 61 8.67 -0.82 11.77
C ARG A 61 7.83 0.39 11.41
N SER A 62 8.28 1.19 10.44
CA SER A 62 7.39 2.17 9.83
C SER A 62 6.51 1.48 8.79
N TYR A 63 5.24 1.24 9.11
CA TYR A 63 4.21 1.03 8.10
C TYR A 63 3.88 2.38 7.46
N GLN A 64 4.79 2.86 6.62
CA GLN A 64 4.55 3.99 5.76
C GLN A 64 4.36 3.45 4.34
N ASN A 65 3.43 4.03 3.59
CA ASN A 65 3.20 3.68 2.19
C ASN A 65 4.43 3.91 1.32
N VAL A 66 5.30 4.83 1.76
CA VAL A 66 6.59 5.11 1.15
C VAL A 66 7.63 5.14 2.27
N ALA A 67 8.72 4.40 2.11
CA ALA A 67 9.79 4.32 3.08
C ALA A 67 11.15 4.58 2.42
N ILE A 68 12.02 5.31 3.09
CA ILE A 68 13.44 5.39 2.71
C ILE A 68 14.15 4.21 3.38
N THR A 69 14.78 3.36 2.59
CA THR A 69 15.48 2.17 3.08
C THR A 69 16.89 2.50 3.55
N ASN A 70 17.48 1.60 4.34
CA ASN A 70 18.89 1.69 4.75
C ASN A 70 19.87 1.69 3.57
N ARG A 71 19.43 1.24 2.38
CA ARG A 71 20.21 1.26 1.14
C ARG A 71 20.08 2.56 0.37
N ARG A 72 19.48 3.61 0.97
CA ARG A 72 19.24 4.92 0.34
C ARG A 72 18.36 4.82 -0.91
N THR A 73 17.45 3.86 -0.93
CA THR A 73 16.41 3.73 -1.96
C THR A 73 15.05 4.12 -1.39
N ILE A 74 14.10 4.44 -2.27
CA ILE A 74 12.70 4.63 -1.92
C ILE A 74 11.97 3.31 -2.16
N GLU A 75 11.27 2.80 -1.15
CA GLU A 75 10.40 1.65 -1.22
C GLU A 75 8.94 2.12 -1.20
N ILE A 76 8.17 1.71 -2.22
CA ILE A 76 6.74 1.98 -2.32
C ILE A 76 6.02 0.70 -1.89
N ARG A 77 5.12 0.84 -0.92
CA ARG A 77 4.47 -0.25 -0.18
C ARG A 77 2.94 -0.18 -0.22
N SER A 78 2.39 0.72 -1.04
CA SER A 78 0.95 0.91 -1.22
C SER A 78 0.32 0.00 -2.28
N ASP A 79 1.13 -0.64 -3.13
CA ASP A 79 0.62 -1.38 -4.27
C ASP A 79 0.15 -2.78 -3.86
N CYS A 80 -1.03 -3.17 -4.34
CA CYS A 80 -1.51 -4.54 -4.21
C CYS A 80 -0.62 -5.49 -5.03
N GLN A 81 -0.33 -6.67 -4.49
CA GLN A 81 0.31 -7.73 -5.26
C GLN A 81 -0.56 -8.10 -6.47
N GLN A 82 0.06 -8.08 -7.65
CA GLN A 82 -0.62 -8.31 -8.93
C GLN A 82 -0.48 -9.76 -9.39
N PRO A 83 -1.42 -10.29 -10.21
CA PRO A 83 -1.23 -11.55 -10.91
C PRO A 83 -0.03 -11.46 -11.87
N PHE A 84 0.52 -12.61 -12.25
CA PHE A 84 1.78 -12.70 -13.01
C PHE A 84 1.79 -11.84 -14.30
N ASN A 85 0.70 -11.87 -15.07
CA ASN A 85 0.54 -11.08 -16.30
C ASN A 85 0.41 -9.56 -16.07
N ARG A 86 0.33 -9.11 -14.81
CA ARG A 86 0.23 -7.70 -14.40
C ARG A 86 1.34 -7.25 -13.47
N LEU A 87 2.31 -8.12 -13.17
CA LEU A 87 3.35 -7.89 -12.17
C LEU A 87 4.19 -6.63 -12.46
N ILE A 88 4.36 -6.30 -13.74
CA ILE A 88 5.19 -5.17 -14.18
C ILE A 88 4.51 -3.80 -13.98
N TYR A 89 3.17 -3.75 -13.95
CA TYR A 89 2.44 -2.47 -14.02
C TYR A 89 2.64 -1.54 -12.83
N PRO A 90 2.69 -2.03 -11.56
CA PRO A 90 3.07 -1.16 -10.44
C PRO A 90 4.45 -0.54 -10.63
N ALA A 91 5.43 -1.30 -11.14
CA ALA A 91 6.76 -0.77 -11.41
C ALA A 91 6.74 0.26 -12.54
N VAL A 92 5.97 0.02 -13.61
CA VAL A 92 5.79 0.96 -14.72
C VAL A 92 5.20 2.27 -14.23
N PHE A 93 4.13 2.21 -13.43
CA PHE A 93 3.50 3.41 -12.87
C PHE A 93 4.47 4.17 -11.96
N ASN A 94 5.07 3.51 -10.98
CA ASN A 94 5.95 4.15 -10.00
C ASN A 94 7.23 4.73 -10.62
N PHE A 95 7.86 4.00 -11.54
CA PHE A 95 9.03 4.49 -12.27
C PHE A 95 8.65 5.69 -13.15
N GLY A 96 7.53 5.60 -13.86
CA GLY A 96 6.99 6.69 -14.67
C GLY A 96 6.69 7.94 -13.85
N LEU A 97 6.01 7.77 -12.72
CA LEU A 97 5.69 8.85 -11.76
C LEU A 97 6.96 9.53 -11.23
N LYS A 98 8.01 8.74 -10.93
CA LYS A 98 9.31 9.30 -10.54
C LYS A 98 9.89 10.22 -11.62
N GLN A 99 9.75 9.88 -12.90
CA GLN A 99 10.23 10.72 -14.01
C GLN A 99 9.35 11.95 -14.24
N ALA A 100 8.08 11.87 -13.84
CA ALA A 100 7.03 12.87 -14.06
C ALA A 100 6.68 13.69 -12.82
N VAL A 101 7.48 13.62 -11.75
CA VAL A 101 7.08 14.12 -10.42
C VAL A 101 6.74 15.61 -10.43
N ASN A 102 7.45 16.42 -11.21
CA ASN A 102 7.23 17.86 -11.27
C ASN A 102 5.95 18.19 -12.03
N GLU A 103 5.73 17.57 -13.17
CA GLU A 103 4.55 17.78 -14.01
C GLU A 103 3.28 17.27 -13.34
N VAL A 104 3.34 16.10 -12.71
CA VAL A 104 2.22 15.55 -11.94
C VAL A 104 1.94 16.43 -10.72
N SER A 105 2.96 16.89 -9.99
CA SER A 105 2.74 17.80 -8.86
C SER A 105 2.12 19.12 -9.31
N SER A 106 2.59 19.71 -10.41
CA SER A 106 2.01 20.92 -10.98
C SER A 106 0.56 20.72 -11.41
N TYR A 107 0.26 19.58 -12.05
CA TYR A 107 -1.10 19.22 -12.44
C TYR A 107 -2.03 19.09 -11.23
N LEU A 108 -1.61 18.35 -10.19
CA LEU A 108 -2.40 18.13 -8.98
C LEU A 108 -2.57 19.39 -8.13
N ASN A 109 -1.58 20.28 -8.09
CA ASN A 109 -1.67 21.55 -7.35
C ASN A 109 -2.75 22.49 -7.90
N ASN A 110 -3.14 22.33 -9.16
CA ASN A 110 -4.24 23.10 -9.76
C ASN A 110 -5.63 22.52 -9.41
N ILE A 111 -5.69 21.42 -8.67
CA ILE A 111 -6.92 20.74 -8.28
C ILE A 111 -7.14 20.99 -6.79
N ASN A 112 -8.19 21.74 -6.46
CA ASN A 112 -8.57 21.98 -5.06
C ASN A 112 -9.29 20.76 -4.47
N PHE A 113 -8.54 19.71 -4.13
CA PHE A 113 -9.09 18.46 -3.58
C PHE A 113 -8.19 17.85 -2.51
N ASN A 114 -8.79 17.22 -1.50
CA ASN A 114 -8.04 16.50 -0.46
C ASN A 114 -7.74 15.06 -0.90
N PHE A 115 -6.55 14.84 -1.45
CA PHE A 115 -6.12 13.51 -1.90
C PHE A 115 -5.89 12.49 -0.78
N PHE A 116 -5.71 12.92 0.48
CA PHE A 116 -5.64 11.99 1.61
C PHE A 116 -7.00 11.35 1.89
N GLN A 117 -8.06 12.17 1.89
CA GLN A 117 -9.43 11.66 2.00
C GLN A 117 -9.80 10.75 0.82
N LEU A 118 -9.34 11.09 -0.40
CA LEU A 118 -9.52 10.23 -1.59
C LEU A 118 -8.94 8.85 -1.39
N ARG A 119 -7.72 8.79 -0.91
CA ARG A 119 -7.05 7.52 -0.68
C ARG A 119 -7.84 6.65 0.29
N ASP A 120 -8.28 7.21 1.40
CA ASP A 120 -8.98 6.44 2.44
C ASP A 120 -10.32 5.87 1.92
N ASP A 121 -11.05 6.64 1.10
CA ASP A 121 -12.32 6.20 0.52
C ASP A 121 -12.11 5.21 -0.66
N VAL A 122 -11.16 5.48 -1.56
CA VAL A 122 -10.89 4.63 -2.74
C VAL A 122 -10.34 3.26 -2.35
N VAL A 123 -9.61 3.15 -1.24
CA VAL A 123 -9.16 1.84 -0.72
C VAL A 123 -10.35 0.94 -0.40
N GLN A 124 -11.48 1.50 0.03
CA GLN A 124 -12.68 0.75 0.39
C GLN A 124 -13.66 0.62 -0.78
N ASN A 125 -13.87 1.70 -1.51
CA ASN A 125 -14.94 1.83 -2.49
C ASN A 125 -14.47 1.78 -3.95
N GLY A 126 -13.15 1.74 -4.19
CA GLY A 126 -12.58 1.69 -5.53
C GLY A 126 -13.09 2.84 -6.41
N PHE A 127 -13.60 2.49 -7.59
CA PHE A 127 -14.18 3.48 -8.50
C PHE A 127 -15.56 4.02 -8.06
N ASP A 128 -16.23 3.36 -7.11
CA ASP A 128 -17.55 3.77 -6.59
C ASP A 128 -17.42 4.73 -5.39
N THR A 129 -16.24 5.34 -5.25
CA THR A 129 -15.98 6.39 -4.25
C THR A 129 -17.03 7.49 -4.31
N LYS A 130 -17.51 7.90 -3.13
CA LYS A 130 -18.59 8.92 -2.99
C LYS A 130 -18.06 10.31 -2.72
N ILE A 131 -16.75 10.45 -2.52
CA ILE A 131 -16.15 11.72 -2.14
C ILE A 131 -15.81 12.60 -3.34
N VAL A 132 -15.88 12.05 -4.55
CA VAL A 132 -15.66 12.76 -5.82
C VAL A 132 -16.98 13.07 -6.47
N GLU A 133 -17.01 14.13 -7.30
CA GLU A 133 -18.22 14.55 -8.02
C GLU A 133 -18.78 13.47 -8.94
N SER A 134 -17.89 12.68 -9.55
CA SER A 134 -18.26 11.56 -10.39
C SER A 134 -17.10 10.59 -10.59
N LYS A 135 -17.43 9.35 -10.95
CA LYS A 135 -16.46 8.34 -11.41
C LYS A 135 -15.59 8.87 -12.56
N LYS A 136 -16.20 9.62 -13.50
CA LYS A 136 -15.52 10.28 -14.62
C LYS A 136 -14.47 11.29 -14.18
N TRP A 137 -14.70 11.99 -13.07
CA TRP A 137 -13.72 12.92 -12.52
C TRP A 137 -12.48 12.17 -12.02
N LEU A 138 -12.67 11.08 -11.26
CA LEU A 138 -11.58 10.25 -10.76
C LEU A 138 -10.77 9.61 -11.91
N THR A 139 -11.46 8.99 -12.87
CA THR A 139 -10.81 8.35 -14.02
C THR A 139 -10.13 9.39 -14.90
N GLY A 140 -10.73 10.56 -15.09
CA GLY A 140 -10.14 11.68 -15.84
C GLY A 140 -8.82 12.17 -15.26
N ILE A 141 -8.75 12.42 -13.95
CA ILE A 141 -7.50 12.81 -13.27
C ILE A 141 -6.44 11.71 -13.42
N SER A 142 -6.82 10.47 -13.18
CA SER A 142 -5.90 9.33 -13.25
C SER A 142 -5.35 9.12 -14.65
N ILE A 143 -6.19 9.23 -15.69
CA ILE A 143 -5.79 9.14 -17.09
C ILE A 143 -4.86 10.29 -17.47
N ASN A 144 -5.12 11.52 -17.01
CA ASN A 144 -4.22 12.65 -17.25
C ASN A 144 -2.83 12.42 -16.64
N ILE A 145 -2.75 11.89 -15.41
CA ILE A 145 -1.48 11.49 -14.78
C ILE A 145 -0.77 10.44 -15.64
N LEU A 146 -1.50 9.43 -16.13
CA LEU A 146 -0.95 8.39 -17.00
C LEU A 146 -0.45 8.97 -18.34
N TYR A 147 -1.12 9.97 -18.92
CA TYR A 147 -0.61 10.65 -20.12
C TYR A 147 0.69 11.40 -19.86
N ILE A 148 0.79 12.12 -18.74
CA ILE A 148 2.05 12.80 -18.36
C ILE A 148 3.17 11.76 -18.22
N ILE A 149 2.90 10.62 -17.57
CA ILE A 149 3.85 9.50 -17.45
C ILE A 149 4.21 8.91 -18.81
N LYS A 150 3.23 8.74 -19.70
CA LYS A 150 3.42 8.21 -21.06
C LYS A 150 4.43 9.03 -21.85
N GLU A 151 4.36 10.37 -21.77
CA GLU A 151 5.31 11.25 -22.43
C GLU A 151 6.74 11.06 -21.89
N LYS A 152 6.91 10.79 -20.59
CA LYS A 152 8.23 10.49 -20.02
C LYS A 152 8.82 9.21 -20.59
N TYR A 153 8.01 8.18 -20.84
CA TYR A 153 8.47 6.96 -21.49
C TYR A 153 8.78 7.17 -22.97
N ARG A 154 7.95 7.94 -23.70
CA ARG A 154 8.22 8.29 -25.10
C ARG A 154 9.57 9.00 -25.26
N SER A 155 9.86 9.97 -24.40
CA SER A 155 11.14 10.70 -24.42
C SER A 155 12.36 9.82 -24.14
N ARG A 156 12.19 8.63 -23.54
CA ARG A 156 13.28 7.66 -23.35
C ARG A 156 13.56 6.82 -24.59
N GLY A 157 12.59 6.66 -25.50
CA GLY A 157 12.78 6.00 -26.79
C GLY A 157 12.86 4.46 -26.78
N PHE A 158 12.46 3.79 -25.68
CA PHE A 158 12.53 2.32 -25.56
C PHE A 158 11.22 1.58 -25.89
N GLY A 159 10.14 2.29 -26.24
CA GLY A 159 8.84 1.67 -26.53
C GLY A 159 8.05 1.25 -25.29
N GLU A 160 8.48 1.68 -24.09
CA GLU A 160 7.87 1.36 -22.79
C GLU A 160 6.50 2.02 -22.60
N GLU A 161 6.18 3.07 -23.36
CA GLU A 161 4.90 3.79 -23.30
C GLU A 161 3.69 2.87 -23.57
N LYS A 162 3.91 1.75 -24.25
CA LYS A 162 2.89 0.72 -24.49
C LYS A 162 2.39 0.06 -23.20
N TYR A 163 3.21 -0.03 -22.16
CA TYR A 163 2.75 -0.50 -20.85
C TYR A 163 1.80 0.50 -20.19
N VAL A 164 2.02 1.79 -20.45
CA VAL A 164 1.13 2.86 -19.95
C VAL A 164 -0.21 2.85 -20.69
N ASP A 165 -0.22 2.51 -21.98
CA ASP A 165 -1.46 2.32 -22.74
C ASP A 165 -2.37 1.26 -22.13
N VAL A 166 -1.80 0.17 -21.61
CA VAL A 166 -2.58 -0.84 -20.89
C VAL A 166 -3.21 -0.26 -19.63
N LEU A 167 -2.47 0.54 -18.85
CA LEU A 167 -3.00 1.20 -17.65
C LEU A 167 -4.11 2.21 -18.00
N ILE A 168 -3.95 2.97 -19.07
CA ILE A 168 -4.97 3.92 -19.54
C ILE A 168 -6.25 3.16 -19.91
N ASN A 169 -6.13 2.07 -20.68
CA ASN A 169 -7.27 1.25 -21.04
C ASN A 169 -7.95 0.63 -19.81
N GLN A 170 -7.18 0.19 -18.81
CA GLN A 170 -7.76 -0.30 -17.56
C GLN A 170 -8.58 0.76 -16.82
N MET A 171 -8.12 2.02 -16.83
CA MET A 171 -8.85 3.13 -16.23
C MET A 171 -10.11 3.52 -17.02
N ILE A 172 -10.07 3.44 -18.36
CA ILE A 172 -11.22 3.70 -19.24
C ILE A 172 -12.30 2.64 -19.05
N GLU A 173 -11.90 1.36 -19.02
CA GLU A 173 -12.80 0.23 -18.84
C GLU A 173 -13.18 0.01 -17.36
N GLU A 174 -12.59 0.78 -16.45
CA GLU A 174 -12.83 0.74 -15.01
C GLU A 174 -12.61 -0.68 -14.43
N ILE A 175 -11.60 -1.37 -14.97
CA ILE A 175 -11.23 -2.73 -14.59
C ILE A 175 -10.03 -2.74 -13.65
N ASN A 176 -10.08 -3.62 -12.66
CA ASN A 176 -8.96 -3.94 -11.81
C ASN A 176 -9.09 -5.40 -11.34
N PRO A 177 -8.04 -6.00 -10.76
CA PRO A 177 -8.09 -7.40 -10.33
C PRO A 177 -9.22 -7.70 -9.35
N ALA A 178 -9.61 -6.76 -8.48
CA ALA A 178 -10.70 -6.96 -7.53
C ALA A 178 -12.07 -7.02 -8.23
N ILE A 179 -12.32 -6.12 -9.19
CA ILE A 179 -13.55 -6.11 -10.01
C ILE A 179 -13.63 -7.35 -10.88
N GLU A 180 -12.53 -7.72 -11.53
CA GLU A 180 -12.45 -8.95 -12.32
C GLU A 180 -12.75 -10.17 -11.45
N TYR A 181 -12.15 -10.24 -10.27
CA TYR A 181 -12.42 -11.31 -9.31
C TYR A 181 -13.89 -11.35 -8.87
N LEU A 182 -14.49 -10.21 -8.54
CA LEU A 182 -15.91 -10.13 -8.19
C LEU A 182 -16.83 -10.54 -9.35
N SER A 183 -16.48 -10.18 -10.58
CA SER A 183 -17.23 -10.58 -11.78
C SER A 183 -17.20 -12.09 -12.01
N ILE A 184 -16.10 -12.75 -11.65
CA ILE A 184 -15.95 -14.21 -11.67
C ILE A 184 -16.73 -14.85 -10.53
N LYS A 185 -16.67 -14.28 -9.32
CA LYS A 185 -17.38 -14.77 -8.13
C LYS A 185 -18.91 -14.72 -8.29
N ASN A 186 -19.43 -13.66 -8.90
CA ASN A 186 -20.84 -13.55 -9.28
C ASN A 186 -21.24 -14.55 -10.38
N LYS A 187 -20.27 -15.15 -11.08
CA LYS A 187 -20.49 -16.16 -12.11
C LYS A 187 -20.35 -17.60 -11.61
N LYS A 188 -19.73 -17.90 -10.45
CA LYS A 188 -19.60 -19.29 -9.98
C LYS A 188 -19.09 -19.42 -8.55
N GLU A 189 -19.76 -20.28 -7.79
CA GLU A 189 -19.36 -20.96 -6.56
C GLU A 189 -18.02 -21.76 -6.65
N TYR A 190 -17.26 -21.62 -7.75
CA TYR A 190 -16.06 -22.43 -8.06
C TYR A 190 -14.81 -22.11 -7.22
N PHE A 191 -14.52 -20.83 -6.94
CA PHE A 191 -13.20 -20.47 -6.40
C PHE A 191 -13.00 -20.88 -4.94
N MET A 192 -14.09 -20.94 -4.15
CA MET A 192 -14.02 -21.39 -2.76
C MET A 192 -13.88 -22.91 -2.63
N ALA A 193 -14.20 -23.68 -3.68
CA ALA A 193 -13.98 -25.13 -3.70
C ALA A 193 -12.48 -25.44 -3.89
N GLU A 194 -11.82 -24.83 -4.89
CA GLU A 194 -10.39 -25.06 -5.14
C GLU A 194 -9.49 -24.58 -3.99
N TRP A 195 -9.81 -23.43 -3.36
CA TRP A 195 -9.07 -22.98 -2.18
C TRP A 195 -9.33 -23.85 -0.94
N ARG A 196 -10.56 -24.35 -0.74
CA ARG A 196 -10.84 -25.33 0.32
C ARG A 196 -10.11 -26.64 0.09
N ASP A 197 -10.01 -27.11 -1.14
CA ASP A 197 -9.35 -28.37 -1.47
C ASP A 197 -7.82 -28.24 -1.44
N PHE A 198 -7.27 -27.07 -1.79
CA PHE A 198 -5.86 -26.74 -1.57
C PHE A 198 -5.51 -26.68 -0.08
N LEU A 199 -6.37 -26.10 0.75
CA LEU A 199 -6.16 -26.04 2.21
C LEU A 199 -6.39 -27.38 2.92
N LYS A 200 -7.14 -28.31 2.31
CA LYS A 200 -7.35 -29.68 2.83
C LYS A 200 -6.30 -30.70 2.37
N SER A 201 -5.50 -30.35 1.35
CA SER A 201 -4.43 -31.21 0.82
C SER A 201 -3.05 -30.89 1.40
N LYS A 202 -3.01 -30.02 2.42
CA LYS A 202 -1.89 -29.81 3.34
C LYS A 202 -2.30 -30.25 4.73
#